data_AF-A0A9D7RG02-F1
#
_entry.id   AF-A0A9D7RG02-F1
#
_cell.length_a   1.000
_cell.length_b   1.000
_cell.length_c   1.000
_cell.angle_alpha   90.00
_cell.angle_beta   90.00
_cell.angle_gamma   90.00
#
_symmetry.space_group_name_H-M   'P 1'
#
loop_
_entity.id
_entity.type
_entity.pdbx_description
1 polymer ?
#
loop_
_entity_poly.entity_id
_entity_poly.type
_entity_poly.pdbx_seq_one_letter_code
_entity_poly.pdbx_strand_id
1 'polypeptide(L)'
;MSIGHVLLGGLLCWGVLGPAMDCNATDALPAAGQPEMAAPSKPGRNYLLNPQFANLDAASGEPANWFLSAHATTGSYQLSARDGVATLRRVGPEVWGLLSQTVPTAGLEGKLVEFSVDVKAHLTNEYGEEPFDKTDLQVVLRGVRAGSNALFGKTDLVTEQGPGMDVGERDWHRRSLRFRIPAANEVSALELMVSMQLTRGGELWFRDPKLSVLRDKPDAIAE
;
A
#
# COMPACT_ATOMS: atom_id res chain seq x y z
N MET A 1 -25.13 16.10 57.06
CA MET A 1 -26.40 15.37 57.28
C MET A 1 -26.86 14.87 55.92
N SER A 2 -26.66 13.58 55.62
CA SER A 2 -27.70 12.52 55.56
C SER A 2 -28.59 12.67 54.31
N ILE A 3 -28.40 11.87 53.24
CA ILE A 3 -29.03 10.55 52.94
C ILE A 3 -30.57 10.58 53.05
N GLY A 4 -31.27 10.11 52.00
CA GLY A 4 -32.67 9.66 52.07
C GLY A 4 -33.41 9.67 50.72
N HIS A 5 -33.43 8.57 49.95
CA HIS A 5 -34.52 7.56 49.85
C HIS A 5 -35.84 8.09 49.23
N VAL A 6 -36.22 7.70 47.99
CA VAL A 6 -36.99 6.50 47.56
C VAL A 6 -38.36 6.36 48.24
N LEU A 7 -39.44 6.25 47.44
CA LEU A 7 -40.66 5.39 47.59
C LEU A 7 -41.66 5.76 46.45
N LEU A 8 -42.03 4.90 45.48
CA LEU A 8 -42.89 3.69 45.49
C LEU A 8 -44.39 3.93 45.75
N GLY A 9 -45.23 3.47 44.79
CA GLY A 9 -46.70 3.31 44.87
C GLY A 9 -47.35 3.63 43.52
N GLY A 10 -48.06 2.77 42.79
CA GLY A 10 -48.69 1.49 43.09
C GLY A 10 -50.19 1.57 42.70
N LEU A 11 -50.68 0.55 41.97
CA LEU A 11 -52.10 0.22 41.65
C LEU A 11 -52.77 1.07 40.53
N LEU A 12 -53.60 0.56 39.60
CA LEU A 12 -54.37 -0.68 39.50
C LEU A 12 -54.82 -0.96 38.04
N CYS A 13 -54.99 -2.26 37.75
CA CYS A 13 -55.41 -2.88 36.50
C CYS A 13 -56.81 -2.49 36.00
N TRP A 14 -57.02 -2.48 34.67
CA TRP A 14 -58.24 -3.03 34.05
C TRP A 14 -57.84 -3.83 32.80
N GLY A 15 -58.20 -5.10 32.79
CA GLY A 15 -57.94 -6.03 31.69
C GLY A 15 -59.02 -6.00 30.62
N VAL A 16 -58.62 -6.36 29.40
CA VAL A 16 -59.51 -6.89 28.36
C VAL A 16 -58.84 -8.12 27.76
N LEU A 17 -59.60 -9.21 27.69
CA LEU A 17 -59.21 -10.54 27.25
C LEU A 17 -59.24 -10.69 25.71
N GLY A 18 -58.17 -11.28 25.16
CA GLY A 18 -58.19 -12.20 24.00
C GLY A 18 -57.55 -11.70 22.68
N PRO A 19 -57.12 -12.60 21.75
CA PRO A 19 -56.79 -14.03 21.86
C PRO A 19 -55.28 -14.33 21.58
N ALA A 20 -54.90 -15.60 21.73
CA ALA A 20 -53.56 -16.12 21.48
C ALA A 20 -53.13 -16.00 20.00
N MET A 21 -51.88 -15.59 19.76
CA MET A 21 -51.17 -15.74 18.48
C MET A 21 -49.69 -16.08 18.73
N ASP A 22 -49.39 -17.35 18.47
CA ASP A 22 -48.21 -17.92 17.82
C ASP A 22 -46.78 -17.48 18.18
N CYS A 23 -46.04 -18.46 18.71
CA CYS A 23 -44.59 -18.55 18.64
C CYS A 23 -44.12 -18.63 17.17
N ASN A 24 -43.62 -17.53 16.61
CA ASN A 24 -42.53 -17.56 15.62
C ASN A 24 -42.10 -16.13 15.25
N ALA A 25 -41.22 -15.55 16.06
CA ALA A 25 -40.38 -14.46 15.62
C ALA A 25 -38.93 -14.95 15.70
N THR A 26 -38.54 -15.71 14.69
CA THR A 26 -37.13 -15.82 14.31
C THR A 26 -36.70 -14.43 13.88
N ASP A 27 -36.17 -13.64 14.80
CA ASP A 27 -35.38 -12.46 14.47
C ASP A 27 -34.14 -12.97 13.72
N ALA A 28 -34.30 -13.14 12.40
CA ALA A 28 -33.19 -13.32 11.49
C ALA A 28 -32.38 -12.02 11.54
N LEU A 29 -31.32 -12.04 12.36
CA LEU A 29 -30.21 -11.11 12.27
C LEU A 29 -29.87 -10.89 10.79
N PRO A 30 -29.75 -9.64 10.30
CA PRO A 30 -29.39 -9.40 8.92
C PRO A 30 -28.06 -10.11 8.66
N ALA A 31 -28.08 -11.03 7.69
CA ALA A 31 -26.90 -11.75 7.25
C ALA A 31 -25.80 -10.73 6.99
N ALA A 32 -24.68 -10.87 7.71
CA ALA A 32 -23.48 -10.10 7.48
C ALA A 32 -23.20 -10.06 5.97
N GLY A 33 -23.12 -8.84 5.42
CA GLY A 33 -22.89 -8.62 4.00
C GLY A 33 -21.74 -9.48 3.54
N GLN A 34 -21.98 -10.26 2.48
CA GLN A 34 -20.94 -11.05 1.83
C GLN A 34 -19.78 -10.12 1.48
N PRO A 35 -18.51 -10.55 1.67
CA PRO A 35 -17.37 -9.75 1.24
C PRO A 35 -17.54 -9.47 -0.25
N GLU A 36 -17.61 -8.19 -0.59
CA GLU A 36 -17.60 -7.73 -1.98
C GLU A 36 -16.41 -8.39 -2.68
N MET A 37 -16.70 -9.31 -3.60
CA MET A 37 -15.65 -10.02 -4.34
C MET A 37 -14.79 -8.99 -5.05
N ALA A 38 -13.51 -8.93 -4.69
CA ALA A 38 -12.54 -8.08 -5.36
C ALA A 38 -12.58 -8.32 -6.88
N ALA A 39 -12.68 -7.24 -7.65
CA ALA A 39 -12.76 -7.33 -9.10
C ALA A 39 -11.54 -8.11 -9.67
N PRO A 40 -11.74 -9.02 -10.64
CA PRO A 40 -10.67 -9.85 -11.16
C PRO A 40 -9.55 -8.99 -11.76
N SER A 41 -8.30 -9.42 -11.56
CA SER A 41 -7.14 -8.76 -12.16
C SER A 41 -7.24 -8.75 -13.68
N LYS A 42 -6.97 -7.60 -14.30
CA LYS A 42 -6.91 -7.46 -15.77
C LYS A 42 -5.46 -7.19 -16.19
N PRO A 43 -4.87 -7.98 -17.13
CA PRO A 43 -3.56 -7.67 -17.69
C PRO A 43 -3.53 -6.25 -18.27
N GLY A 44 -2.42 -5.53 -18.05
CA GLY A 44 -2.23 -4.18 -18.58
C GLY A 44 -2.91 -3.05 -17.81
N ARG A 45 -3.84 -3.34 -16.88
CA ARG A 45 -4.37 -2.35 -15.92
C ARG A 45 -3.24 -1.81 -15.05
N ASN A 46 -3.24 -0.51 -14.79
CA ASN A 46 -2.39 0.09 -13.75
C ASN A 46 -3.10 -0.02 -12.39
N TYR A 47 -2.44 -0.63 -11.41
CA TYR A 47 -2.96 -0.78 -10.05
C TYR A 47 -2.54 0.37 -9.13
N LEU A 48 -1.68 1.28 -9.61
CA LEU A 48 -1.30 2.47 -8.86
C LEU A 48 -2.36 3.57 -8.97
N LEU A 49 -2.55 4.28 -7.87
CA LEU A 49 -3.35 5.49 -7.78
C LEU A 49 -2.49 6.70 -8.12
N ASN A 50 -3.12 7.70 -8.75
CA ASN A 50 -2.47 8.94 -9.18
C ASN A 50 -1.12 8.73 -9.91
N PRO A 51 -1.03 7.85 -10.93
CA PRO A 51 0.22 7.57 -11.62
C PRO A 51 0.72 8.74 -12.48
N GLN A 52 -0.09 9.78 -12.65
CA GLN A 52 0.30 10.98 -13.39
C GLN A 52 0.70 12.12 -12.44
N PHE A 53 0.74 11.89 -11.13
CA PHE A 53 1.08 12.90 -10.11
C PHE A 53 0.30 14.22 -10.24
N ALA A 54 -0.87 14.19 -10.86
CA ALA A 54 -1.65 15.38 -11.21
C ALA A 54 -2.56 15.82 -10.06
N ASN A 55 -3.00 14.88 -9.23
CA ASN A 55 -3.79 15.17 -8.05
C ASN A 55 -2.84 15.48 -6.88
N LEU A 56 -2.87 16.70 -6.37
CA LEU A 56 -2.09 17.12 -5.21
C LEU A 56 -2.96 17.13 -3.95
N ASP A 57 -2.38 16.72 -2.83
CA ASP A 57 -2.98 16.90 -1.51
C ASP A 57 -3.06 18.39 -1.17
N ALA A 58 -4.22 18.85 -0.70
CA ALA A 58 -4.46 20.27 -0.46
C ALA A 58 -3.66 20.84 0.72
N ALA A 59 -3.26 19.99 1.69
CA ALA A 59 -2.55 20.43 2.87
C ALA A 59 -1.03 20.42 2.67
N SER A 60 -0.49 19.40 2.00
CA SER A 60 0.97 19.30 1.78
C SER A 60 1.43 19.83 0.42
N GLY A 61 0.55 19.88 -0.59
CA GLY A 61 0.93 20.16 -1.98
C GLY A 61 1.67 19.00 -2.66
N GLU A 62 1.78 17.84 -2.01
CA GLU A 62 2.43 16.64 -2.52
C GLU A 62 1.45 15.79 -3.34
N PRO A 63 1.92 14.91 -4.25
CA PRO A 63 1.04 14.04 -5.02
C PRO A 63 0.21 13.12 -4.12
N ALA A 64 -1.11 13.26 -4.15
CA ALA A 64 -2.04 12.45 -3.36
C ALA A 64 -1.87 10.95 -3.62
N ASN A 65 -2.06 10.12 -2.58
CA ASN A 65 -1.86 8.66 -2.56
C ASN A 65 -0.39 8.20 -2.65
N TRP A 66 0.56 9.13 -2.68
CA TRP A 66 1.97 8.84 -2.53
C TRP A 66 2.45 9.38 -1.20
N PHE A 67 3.29 8.61 -0.52
CA PHE A 67 3.77 8.93 0.81
C PHE A 67 5.28 9.10 0.75
N LEU A 68 5.75 10.29 1.16
CA LEU A 68 7.16 10.50 1.44
C LEU A 68 7.46 10.00 2.84
N SER A 69 8.41 9.07 2.95
CA SER A 69 8.97 8.64 4.23
C SER A 69 10.49 8.77 4.19
N ALA A 70 11.07 9.05 5.35
CA ALA A 70 12.52 9.14 5.54
C ALA A 70 12.87 8.54 6.90
N HIS A 71 14.15 8.28 7.12
CA HIS A 71 14.62 7.50 8.26
C HIS A 71 14.14 8.01 9.64
N ALA A 72 14.60 9.17 10.10
CA ALA A 72 14.18 9.70 11.40
C ALA A 72 13.40 11.02 11.32
N THR A 73 13.51 11.78 10.23
CA THR A 73 12.88 13.10 10.08
C THR A 73 12.39 13.34 8.66
N THR A 74 11.25 14.03 8.50
CA THR A 74 10.68 14.37 7.19
C THR A 74 11.41 15.52 6.49
N GLY A 75 12.35 16.21 7.16
CA GLY A 75 13.00 17.42 6.63
C GLY A 75 14.21 17.18 5.71
N SER A 76 14.69 15.93 5.58
CA SER A 76 15.88 15.63 4.77
C SER A 76 15.58 15.31 3.30
N TYR A 77 14.30 15.21 2.96
CA TYR A 77 13.84 14.96 1.61
C TYR A 77 12.71 15.91 1.26
N GLN A 78 12.71 16.39 0.02
CA GLN A 78 11.65 17.24 -0.52
C GLN A 78 10.99 16.51 -1.67
N LEU A 79 9.65 16.50 -1.65
CA LEU A 79 8.82 15.99 -2.71
C LEU A 79 8.05 17.15 -3.35
N SER A 80 8.03 17.19 -4.67
CA SER A 80 7.16 18.08 -5.43
C SER A 80 6.62 17.37 -6.66
N ALA A 81 5.49 17.82 -7.20
CA ALA A 81 4.95 17.30 -8.44
C ALA A 81 4.46 18.43 -9.34
N ARG A 82 4.84 18.36 -10.62
CA ARG A 82 4.47 19.36 -11.62
C ARG A 82 4.47 18.72 -13.01
N ASP A 83 3.48 19.07 -13.83
CA ASP A 83 3.41 18.69 -15.25
C ASP A 83 3.60 17.17 -15.49
N GLY A 84 3.01 16.34 -14.63
CA GLY A 84 3.10 14.88 -14.75
C GLY A 84 4.36 14.25 -14.15
N VAL A 85 5.23 15.04 -13.52
CA VAL A 85 6.53 14.61 -13.00
C VAL A 85 6.62 14.83 -11.49
N ALA A 86 6.90 13.78 -10.74
CA ALA A 86 7.27 13.90 -9.33
C ALA A 86 8.80 14.06 -9.22
N THR A 87 9.25 14.99 -8.35
CA THR A 87 10.67 15.21 -8.04
C THR A 87 10.92 14.88 -6.59
N LEU A 88 11.84 13.95 -6.31
CA LEU A 88 12.34 13.63 -4.98
C LEU A 88 13.78 14.10 -4.87
N ARG A 89 14.05 15.01 -3.93
CA ARG A 89 15.39 15.57 -3.70
C ARG A 89 15.85 15.34 -2.27
N ARG A 90 17.11 14.94 -2.10
CA ARG A 90 17.75 14.90 -0.78
C ARG A 90 18.29 16.30 -0.44
N VAL A 91 17.91 16.83 0.71
CA VAL A 91 18.27 18.16 1.20
C VAL A 91 18.81 18.16 2.64
N GLY A 92 18.96 16.98 3.24
CA GLY A 92 19.42 16.84 4.61
C GLY A 92 20.06 15.47 4.90
N PRO A 93 20.45 15.25 6.16
CA PRO A 93 21.38 14.19 6.52
C PRO A 93 20.77 12.78 6.54
N GLU A 94 19.43 12.62 6.56
CA GLU A 94 18.83 11.27 6.60
C GLU A 94 19.31 10.42 5.43
N VAL A 95 19.60 9.15 5.72
CA VAL A 95 20.34 8.25 4.82
C VAL A 95 19.49 7.64 3.70
N TRP A 96 18.16 7.72 3.82
CA TRP A 96 17.22 7.27 2.80
C TRP A 96 15.92 8.08 2.84
N GLY A 97 15.32 8.21 1.66
CA GLY A 97 13.99 8.74 1.43
C GLY A 97 13.24 7.86 0.44
N LEU A 98 11.99 7.53 0.74
CA LEU A 98 11.13 6.67 -0.05
C LEU A 98 9.89 7.45 -0.45
N LEU A 99 9.65 7.53 -1.76
CA LEU A 99 8.34 7.88 -2.30
C LEU A 99 7.58 6.58 -2.58
N SER A 100 6.58 6.26 -1.76
CA SER A 100 5.92 4.96 -1.78
C SER A 100 4.41 5.02 -1.92
N GLN A 101 3.83 3.90 -2.32
CA GLN A 101 2.39 3.66 -2.29
C GLN A 101 2.14 2.22 -1.81
N THR A 102 1.25 2.08 -0.82
CA THR A 102 0.70 0.77 -0.44
C THR A 102 -0.41 0.42 -1.41
N VAL A 103 -0.28 -0.74 -2.06
CA VAL A 103 -1.19 -1.19 -3.11
C VAL A 103 -2.06 -2.33 -2.60
N PRO A 104 -3.40 -2.27 -2.77
CA PRO A 104 -4.27 -3.41 -2.48
C PRO A 104 -3.88 -4.63 -3.31
N THR A 105 -3.70 -5.77 -2.64
CA THR A 105 -3.27 -7.02 -3.30
C THR A 105 -4.41 -7.91 -3.75
N ALA A 106 -5.65 -7.59 -3.39
CA ALA A 106 -6.81 -8.41 -3.69
C ALA A 106 -6.96 -8.64 -5.20
N GLY A 107 -6.96 -9.90 -5.62
CA GLY A 107 -7.01 -10.33 -7.01
C GLY A 107 -5.65 -10.42 -7.69
N LEU A 108 -4.55 -10.05 -7.03
CA LEU A 108 -3.17 -10.18 -7.53
C LEU A 108 -2.48 -11.45 -7.05
N GLU A 109 -3.09 -12.20 -6.13
CA GLU A 109 -2.50 -13.40 -5.52
C GLU A 109 -2.11 -14.44 -6.59
N GLY A 110 -0.92 -15.02 -6.44
CA GLY A 110 -0.32 -15.97 -7.39
C GLY A 110 0.19 -15.36 -8.71
N LYS A 111 -0.06 -14.07 -8.98
CA LYS A 111 0.30 -13.45 -10.26
C LYS A 111 1.74 -12.98 -10.31
N LEU A 112 2.33 -13.04 -11.50
CA LEU A 112 3.55 -12.29 -11.82
C LEU A 112 3.18 -10.84 -12.13
N VAL A 113 3.80 -9.90 -11.42
CA VAL A 113 3.57 -8.47 -11.58
C VAL A 113 4.86 -7.74 -11.94
N GLU A 114 4.70 -6.58 -12.57
CA GLU A 114 5.80 -5.66 -12.89
C GLU A 114 5.47 -4.28 -12.31
N PHE A 115 6.35 -3.76 -11.45
CA PHE A 115 6.40 -2.36 -11.07
C PHE A 115 7.43 -1.64 -11.95
N SER A 116 7.06 -0.56 -12.60
CA SER A 116 7.93 0.15 -13.52
C SER A 116 7.65 1.65 -13.55
N VAL A 117 8.65 2.45 -13.88
CA VAL A 117 8.57 3.92 -13.93
C VAL A 117 9.64 4.45 -14.87
N ASP A 118 9.39 5.60 -15.50
CA ASP A 118 10.41 6.36 -16.20
C ASP A 118 11.10 7.26 -15.18
N VAL A 119 12.43 7.20 -15.12
CA VAL A 119 13.24 7.97 -14.17
C VAL A 119 14.29 8.79 -14.91
N LYS A 120 14.47 10.02 -14.46
CA LYS A 120 15.64 10.87 -14.74
C LYS A 120 16.37 11.09 -13.41
N ALA A 121 17.68 11.24 -13.44
CA ALA A 121 18.48 11.33 -12.22
C ALA A 121 19.61 12.33 -12.35
N HIS A 122 19.85 13.08 -11.27
CA HIS A 122 21.07 13.83 -11.01
C HIS A 122 21.56 13.41 -9.64
N LEU A 123 22.54 12.51 -9.57
CA LEU A 123 23.01 11.94 -8.29
C LEU A 123 24.41 12.41 -7.96
N THR A 124 24.66 12.70 -6.67
CA THR A 124 25.93 13.21 -6.16
C THR A 124 26.40 12.43 -4.93
N ASN A 125 27.68 12.62 -4.57
CA ASN A 125 28.30 12.10 -3.34
C ASN A 125 28.34 13.15 -2.22
N GLU A 126 27.46 14.16 -2.25
CA GLU A 126 27.41 15.24 -1.25
C GLU A 126 27.29 14.70 0.20
N TYR A 127 26.69 13.52 0.36
CA TYR A 127 26.47 12.87 1.65
C TYR A 127 27.35 11.62 1.87
N GLY A 128 28.44 11.48 1.11
CA GLY A 128 29.36 10.35 1.17
C GLY A 128 29.47 9.58 -0.14
N GLU A 129 30.60 8.89 -0.31
CA GLU A 129 30.89 8.05 -1.50
C GLU A 129 29.99 6.80 -1.56
N GLU A 130 29.84 6.16 -0.42
CA GLU A 130 29.05 4.94 -0.26
C GLU A 130 27.66 5.28 0.31
N PRO A 131 26.57 5.04 -0.44
CA PRO A 131 25.23 5.26 0.07
C PRO A 131 24.86 4.15 1.05
N PHE A 132 23.92 4.44 1.96
CA PHE A 132 23.42 3.45 2.93
C PHE A 132 22.81 2.20 2.25
N ASP A 133 22.14 2.42 1.12
CA ASP A 133 21.54 1.38 0.29
C ASP A 133 21.44 1.90 -1.16
N LYS A 134 20.90 1.12 -2.10
CA LYS A 134 20.79 1.51 -3.51
C LYS A 134 19.73 2.59 -3.72
N THR A 135 20.07 3.58 -4.54
CA THR A 135 19.10 4.54 -5.10
C THR A 135 18.43 3.89 -6.31
N ASP A 136 17.18 3.47 -6.18
CA ASP A 136 16.43 2.75 -7.22
C ASP A 136 14.95 2.50 -6.85
N LEU A 137 14.26 1.67 -7.62
CA LEU A 137 13.00 1.07 -7.23
C LEU A 137 13.20 0.02 -6.12
N GLN A 138 12.22 -0.08 -5.23
CA GLN A 138 12.11 -1.10 -4.21
C GLN A 138 10.67 -1.61 -4.13
N VAL A 139 10.52 -2.91 -3.89
CA VAL A 139 9.25 -3.57 -3.62
C VAL A 139 9.39 -4.36 -2.33
N VAL A 140 8.45 -4.15 -1.42
CA VAL A 140 8.34 -4.94 -0.19
C VAL A 140 6.94 -5.53 -0.13
N LEU A 141 6.84 -6.85 -0.03
CA LEU A 141 5.60 -7.55 0.23
C LEU A 141 5.66 -8.17 1.62
N ARG A 142 4.74 -7.78 2.49
CA ARG A 142 4.60 -8.30 3.85
C ARG A 142 3.34 -9.12 3.98
N GLY A 143 3.35 -10.11 4.86
CA GLY A 143 2.16 -10.90 5.18
C GLY A 143 2.44 -11.99 6.20
N VAL A 144 1.43 -12.80 6.49
CA VAL A 144 1.48 -13.91 7.44
C VAL A 144 1.45 -15.21 6.64
N ARG A 145 2.50 -16.04 6.77
CA ARG A 145 2.59 -17.33 6.06
C ARG A 145 1.56 -18.31 6.61
N ALA A 146 0.98 -19.13 5.74
CA ALA A 146 0.11 -20.24 6.14
C ALA A 146 0.86 -21.15 7.12
N GLY A 147 0.20 -21.53 8.22
CA GLY A 147 0.78 -22.35 9.28
C GLY A 147 1.69 -21.60 10.26
N SER A 148 1.97 -20.30 10.05
CA SER A 148 2.68 -19.48 11.04
C SER A 148 1.73 -19.00 12.15
N ASN A 149 2.25 -18.84 13.37
CA ASN A 149 1.49 -18.26 14.47
C ASN A 149 1.30 -16.75 14.21
N ALA A 150 0.04 -16.34 14.04
CA ALA A 150 -0.33 -14.95 13.75
C ALA A 150 0.13 -13.93 14.81
N LEU A 151 0.42 -14.38 16.04
CA LEU A 151 0.99 -13.51 17.10
C LEU A 151 2.38 -12.96 16.74
N PHE A 152 3.10 -13.58 15.80
CA PHE A 152 4.38 -13.06 15.31
C PHE A 152 4.24 -11.95 14.26
N GLY A 153 3.01 -11.60 13.86
CA GLY A 153 2.74 -10.50 12.96
C GLY A 153 3.12 -10.78 11.51
N LYS A 154 3.14 -9.72 10.70
CA LYS A 154 3.55 -9.77 9.29
C LYS A 154 5.07 -9.87 9.19
N THR A 155 5.55 -10.69 8.28
CA THR A 155 6.97 -10.80 7.90
C THR A 155 7.17 -10.38 6.46
N ASP A 156 8.39 -9.98 6.10
CA ASP A 156 8.77 -9.79 4.71
C ASP A 156 8.71 -11.14 3.97
N LEU A 157 7.94 -11.17 2.89
CA LEU A 157 7.73 -12.33 2.02
C LEU A 157 8.54 -12.18 0.73
N VAL A 158 8.59 -10.95 0.20
CA VAL A 158 9.36 -10.57 -0.98
C VAL A 158 9.99 -9.20 -0.70
N THR A 159 11.28 -9.09 -0.98
CA THR A 159 12.01 -7.82 -1.00
C THR A 159 12.82 -7.78 -2.28
N GLU A 160 12.37 -6.98 -3.24
CA GLU A 160 13.07 -6.78 -4.52
C GLU A 160 13.55 -5.34 -4.60
N GLN A 161 14.72 -5.16 -5.19
CA GLN A 161 15.32 -3.84 -5.38
C GLN A 161 16.07 -3.81 -6.70
N GLY A 162 16.05 -2.65 -7.35
CA GLY A 162 16.81 -2.50 -8.59
C GLY A 162 18.33 -2.55 -8.35
N PRO A 163 19.12 -2.61 -9.43
CA PRO A 163 20.59 -2.74 -9.32
C PRO A 163 21.27 -1.49 -8.73
N GLY A 164 20.55 -0.39 -8.55
CA GLY A 164 21.07 0.91 -8.13
C GLY A 164 21.37 1.83 -9.31
N MET A 165 21.58 3.10 -8.98
CA MET A 165 22.03 4.14 -9.90
C MET A 165 23.32 4.77 -9.36
N ASP A 166 24.33 4.85 -10.23
CA ASP A 166 25.57 5.57 -9.92
C ASP A 166 25.39 7.09 -9.98
N VAL A 167 26.36 7.78 -9.39
CA VAL A 167 26.55 9.24 -9.47
C VAL A 167 26.56 9.72 -10.91
N GLY A 168 26.05 10.92 -11.11
CA GLY A 168 26.03 11.63 -12.39
C GLY A 168 24.62 11.89 -12.91
N GLU A 169 24.59 12.41 -14.13
CA GLU A 169 23.38 12.72 -14.87
C GLU A 169 22.91 11.51 -15.67
N ARG A 170 21.60 11.24 -15.61
CA ARG A 170 20.94 10.31 -16.52
C ARG A 170 19.65 10.92 -17.01
N ASP A 171 19.49 10.96 -18.33
CA ASP A 171 18.22 11.34 -18.94
C ASP A 171 17.16 10.25 -18.72
N TRP A 172 15.92 10.55 -19.10
CA TRP A 172 14.77 9.65 -18.94
C TRP A 172 15.04 8.24 -19.47
N HIS A 173 14.90 7.26 -18.59
CA HIS A 173 15.00 5.85 -18.91
C HIS A 173 14.03 5.02 -18.07
N ARG A 174 13.61 3.87 -18.60
CA ARG A 174 12.68 2.97 -17.91
C ARG A 174 13.42 2.14 -16.85
N ARG A 175 12.85 2.04 -15.66
CA ARG A 175 13.20 1.05 -14.63
C ARG A 175 12.02 0.13 -14.36
N SER A 176 12.31 -1.12 -14.01
CA SER A 176 11.27 -2.10 -13.70
C SER A 176 11.76 -3.18 -12.75
N LEU A 177 10.87 -3.63 -11.86
CA LEU A 177 11.02 -4.81 -11.01
C LEU A 177 9.88 -5.79 -11.31
N ARG A 178 10.23 -7.07 -11.46
CA ARG A 178 9.27 -8.16 -11.66
C ARG A 178 9.31 -9.09 -10.48
N PHE A 179 8.15 -9.42 -9.95
CA PHE A 179 8.03 -10.24 -8.75
C PHE A 179 6.71 -11.00 -8.76
N ARG A 180 6.67 -12.14 -8.08
CA ARG A 180 5.45 -12.95 -7.94
C ARG A 180 4.79 -12.63 -6.60
N ILE A 181 3.50 -12.36 -6.63
CA ILE A 181 2.69 -12.32 -5.40
C ILE A 181 2.43 -13.79 -5.00
N PRO A 182 2.69 -14.20 -3.75
CA PRO A 182 2.39 -15.54 -3.29
C PRO A 182 0.91 -15.88 -3.45
N ALA A 183 0.60 -17.17 -3.56
CA ALA A 183 -0.77 -17.60 -3.78
C ALA A 183 -1.62 -17.43 -2.51
N ALA A 184 -2.94 -17.27 -2.68
CA ALA A 184 -3.86 -17.00 -1.58
C ALA A 184 -3.94 -18.12 -0.52
N ASN A 185 -3.52 -19.34 -0.88
CA ASN A 185 -3.42 -20.48 0.04
C ASN A 185 -2.09 -20.53 0.81
N GLU A 186 -1.09 -19.72 0.44
CA GLU A 186 0.24 -19.71 1.05
C GLU A 186 0.39 -18.60 2.09
N VAL A 187 -0.38 -17.52 1.98
CA VAL A 187 -0.22 -16.31 2.77
C VAL A 187 -1.55 -15.60 3.01
N SER A 188 -1.61 -14.80 4.08
CA SER A 188 -2.75 -13.93 4.40
C SER A 188 -2.25 -12.54 4.86
N ALA A 189 -3.18 -11.59 4.99
CA ALA A 189 -2.89 -10.22 5.43
C ALA A 189 -1.78 -9.54 4.62
N LEU A 190 -1.81 -9.71 3.30
CA LEU A 190 -0.82 -9.15 2.40
C LEU A 190 -0.83 -7.62 2.40
N GLU A 191 0.37 -7.05 2.36
CA GLU A 191 0.61 -5.63 2.22
C GLU A 191 1.75 -5.44 1.22
N LEU A 192 1.41 -4.93 0.04
CA LEU A 192 2.36 -4.61 -1.00
C LEU A 192 2.71 -3.12 -0.94
N MET A 193 4.00 -2.83 -0.75
CA MET A 193 4.52 -1.48 -0.89
C MET A 193 5.46 -1.44 -2.10
N VAL A 194 5.20 -0.49 -3.00
CA VAL A 194 6.13 -0.13 -4.08
C VAL A 194 6.72 1.23 -3.75
N SER A 195 8.02 1.39 -3.98
CA SER A 195 8.77 2.58 -3.58
C SER A 195 9.78 2.99 -4.64
N MET A 196 9.98 4.29 -4.77
CA MET A 196 11.16 4.89 -5.41
C MET A 196 12.05 5.44 -4.30
N GLN A 197 13.29 4.95 -4.23
CA GLN A 197 14.22 5.18 -3.14
C GLN A 197 15.37 6.09 -3.57
N LEU A 198 15.62 7.14 -2.79
CA LEU A 198 16.79 8.01 -2.91
C LEU A 198 17.66 7.90 -1.66
N THR A 199 18.87 7.40 -1.82
CA THR A 199 19.89 7.27 -0.76
C THR A 199 21.13 8.11 -1.02
N ARG A 200 21.43 8.45 -2.28
CA ARG A 200 22.51 9.37 -2.66
C ARG A 200 22.08 10.83 -2.48
N GLY A 201 23.05 11.75 -2.62
CA GLY A 201 22.74 13.16 -2.80
C GLY A 201 22.11 13.44 -4.17
N GLY A 202 21.55 14.63 -4.33
CA GLY A 202 20.91 15.05 -5.57
C GLY A 202 19.41 14.75 -5.62
N GLU A 203 18.91 14.42 -6.80
CA GLU A 203 17.47 14.31 -7.06
C GLU A 203 17.11 13.28 -8.14
N LEU A 204 15.90 12.78 -8.01
CA LEU A 204 15.25 11.89 -8.96
C LEU A 204 13.96 12.53 -9.46
N TRP A 205 13.70 12.39 -10.75
CA TRP A 205 12.41 12.72 -11.35
C TRP A 205 11.74 11.46 -11.85
N PHE A 206 10.43 11.37 -11.63
CA PHE A 206 9.64 10.19 -11.97
C PHE A 206 8.43 10.58 -12.81
N ARG A 207 8.13 9.77 -13.82
CA ARG A 207 6.87 9.84 -14.58
C ARG A 207 6.41 8.45 -15.00
N ASP A 208 5.13 8.35 -15.33
CA ASP A 208 4.50 7.11 -15.79
C ASP A 208 4.78 5.84 -14.94
N PRO A 209 4.69 5.91 -13.59
CA PRO A 209 4.70 4.72 -12.74
C PRO A 209 3.52 3.81 -13.06
N LYS A 210 3.81 2.51 -13.12
CA LYS A 210 2.85 1.47 -13.42
C LYS A 210 3.15 0.22 -12.59
N LEU A 211 2.12 -0.29 -11.92
CA LEU A 211 2.08 -1.67 -11.44
C LEU A 211 1.08 -2.42 -12.29
N SER A 212 1.48 -3.53 -12.91
CA SER A 212 0.58 -4.34 -13.74
C SER A 212 0.86 -5.82 -13.66
N VAL A 213 -0.20 -6.62 -13.81
CA VAL A 213 -0.10 -8.07 -13.97
C VAL A 213 0.46 -8.37 -15.35
N LEU A 214 1.54 -9.14 -15.38
CA LEU A 214 2.09 -9.69 -16.61
C LEU A 214 1.23 -10.88 -17.05
N ARG A 215 1.12 -11.10 -18.36
CA ARG A 215 0.50 -12.33 -18.86
C ARG A 215 1.44 -13.48 -18.50
N ASP A 216 0.94 -14.48 -17.78
CA ASP A 216 1.63 -15.75 -17.70
C ASP A 216 1.80 -16.26 -19.14
N LYS A 217 3.03 -16.56 -19.55
CA LYS A 217 3.25 -17.36 -20.76
C LYS A 217 2.57 -18.70 -20.46
N PRO A 218 1.66 -19.22 -21.30
CA PRO A 218 1.21 -20.59 -21.11
C PRO A 218 2.47 -21.45 -21.08
N ASP A 219 2.63 -22.26 -20.04
CA ASP A 219 3.73 -23.21 -19.95
C ASP A 219 3.82 -23.91 -21.30
N ALA A 220 5.02 -23.88 -21.89
CA ALA A 220 5.27 -24.64 -23.11
C ALA A 220 4.87 -26.07 -22.79
N ILE A 221 3.84 -26.56 -23.48
CA ILE A 221 3.38 -27.94 -23.40
C ILE A 221 4.63 -28.76 -23.71
N ALA A 222 5.12 -29.50 -22.72
CA ALA A 222 6.18 -30.46 -22.95
C ALA A 222 5.66 -31.46 -23.99
N GLU A 223 6.29 -31.48 -25.16
CA GLU A 223 6.13 -32.57 -26.14
C GLU A 223 6.74 -33.86 -25.59
#